data_AF-A0A355QDH4-F1
#
_entry.id   AF-A0A355QDH4-F1
#
_cell.length_a   1.000
_cell.length_b   1.000
_cell.length_c   1.000
_cell.angle_alpha   90.00
_cell.angle_beta   90.00
_cell.angle_gamma   90.00
#
_symmetry.space_group_name_H-M   'P 1'
#
loop_
_entity.id
_entity.type
_entity.pdbx_description
1 polymer ?
#
loop_
_entity_poly.entity_id
_entity_poly.type
_entity_poly.pdbx_seq_one_letter_code
_entity_poly.pdbx_strand_id
1 'polypeptide(L)'
;ALCFHHQFKVRTVIWDWGGEPLADELLVDLGRLADDGLSGSLAALLDPFERDAVLTRAAALGEDGVLPFDPTGRRIPWPLL
;
A
#
# COMPACT_ATOMS: atom_id res chain seq x y z
N ALA A 1 -13.13 3.00 -8.46
CA ALA A 1 -12.41 3.86 -7.50
C ALA A 1 -10.97 4.07 -7.95
N LEU A 2 -10.43 5.28 -7.77
CA LEU A 2 -9.03 5.63 -8.07
C LEU A 2 -8.09 5.31 -6.89
N CYS A 3 -8.57 5.46 -5.66
CA CYS A 3 -7.88 5.16 -4.41
C CYS A 3 -8.70 4.19 -3.55
N PHE A 4 -8.09 3.64 -2.50
CA PHE A 4 -8.69 2.73 -1.50
C PHE A 4 -9.33 1.44 -2.01
N HIS A 5 -9.19 1.15 -3.29
CA HIS A 5 -9.77 -0.04 -3.90
C HIS A 5 -9.33 -1.32 -3.17
N HIS A 6 -10.29 -2.17 -2.77
CA HIS A 6 -10.02 -3.42 -2.05
C HIS A 6 -9.19 -4.43 -2.87
N GLN A 7 -9.41 -4.52 -4.18
CA GLN A 7 -8.51 -5.26 -5.08
C GLN A 7 -7.13 -4.62 -5.16
N PHE A 8 -6.09 -5.46 -5.12
CA PHE A 8 -4.71 -5.04 -5.25
C PHE A 8 -4.41 -4.56 -6.69
N LYS A 9 -4.45 -3.24 -6.88
CA LYS A 9 -4.19 -2.56 -8.15
C LYS A 9 -2.96 -1.69 -8.03
N VAL A 10 -1.79 -2.29 -7.89
CA VAL A 10 -0.55 -1.49 -7.88
C VAL A 10 -0.27 -1.02 -9.29
N ARG A 11 -0.32 0.30 -9.47
CA ARG A 11 0.08 1.03 -10.68
C ARG A 11 1.15 2.05 -10.27
N THR A 12 2.24 1.59 -9.67
CA THR A 12 3.34 2.48 -9.32
C THR A 12 4.12 2.79 -10.58
N VAL A 13 4.28 4.08 -10.85
CA VAL A 13 5.00 4.60 -12.03
C VAL A 13 6.52 4.51 -11.84
N ILE A 14 6.97 4.19 -10.62
CA ILE A 14 8.39 4.26 -10.26
C ILE A 14 8.85 2.98 -9.59
N TRP A 15 9.04 1.96 -10.44
CA TRP A 15 9.61 0.67 -10.03
C TRP A 15 11.12 0.72 -9.82
N ASP A 16 11.78 1.81 -10.19
CA ASP A 16 13.23 1.98 -10.06
C ASP A 16 13.73 1.84 -8.62
N TRP A 17 12.85 2.09 -7.64
CA TRP A 17 13.11 1.94 -6.20
C TRP A 17 12.40 0.74 -5.57
N GLY A 18 11.80 -0.15 -6.38
CA GLY A 18 11.16 -1.36 -5.87
C GLY A 18 12.15 -2.23 -5.11
N GLY A 19 11.79 -2.69 -3.92
CA GLY A 19 12.64 -3.47 -3.04
C GLY A 19 13.60 -2.66 -2.17
N GLU A 20 13.65 -1.33 -2.30
CA GLU A 20 14.44 -0.51 -1.38
C GLU A 20 13.81 -0.48 0.02
N PRO A 21 14.62 -0.37 1.10
CA PRO A 21 14.11 -0.29 2.47
C PRO A 21 13.17 0.90 2.67
N LEU A 22 12.09 0.67 3.41
CA LEU A 22 11.27 1.74 3.98
C LEU A 22 12.05 2.44 5.10
N ALA A 23 11.82 3.74 5.27
CA ALA A 23 12.36 4.48 6.41
C ALA A 23 11.74 3.96 7.72
N ASP A 24 12.54 3.88 8.79
CA ASP A 24 12.12 3.35 10.09
C ASP A 24 10.88 4.06 10.65
N GLU A 25 10.77 5.38 10.46
CA GLU A 25 9.61 6.17 10.87
C GLU A 25 8.32 5.70 10.18
N LEU A 26 8.40 5.32 8.91
CA LEU A 26 7.25 4.78 8.18
C LEU A 26 6.86 3.39 8.69
N LEU A 27 7.83 2.56 9.07
CA LEU A 27 7.54 1.25 9.67
C LEU A 27 6.80 1.39 11.00
N VAL A 28 7.20 2.36 11.83
CA VAL A 28 6.51 2.68 13.08
C VAL A 28 5.07 3.13 12.81
N ASP A 29 4.87 4.02 11.84
CA ASP A 29 3.54 4.52 11.50
C ASP A 29 2.65 3.44 10.87
N LEU A 30 3.21 2.54 10.06
CA LEU A 30 2.49 1.38 9.51
C LEU A 30 2.06 0.41 10.61
N GLY A 31 2.94 0.15 11.58
CA GLY A 31 2.62 -0.68 12.75
C GLY A 31 1.46 -0.08 13.55
N ARG A 32 1.51 1.22 13.86
CA ARG A 32 0.41 1.93 14.52
C ARG A 32 -0.89 1.83 13.75
N LEU A 33 -0.85 2.02 12.42
CA LEU A 33 -2.04 1.93 11.59
C LEU A 33 -2.64 0.52 11.60
N ALA A 34 -1.80 -0.52 11.57
CA ALA A 34 -2.25 -1.92 11.61
C ALA A 34 -2.85 -2.30 12.98
N ASP A 35 -2.23 -1.83 14.07
CA ASP A 35 -2.62 -2.15 15.44
C ASP A 35 -3.85 -1.35 15.91
N ASP A 36 -3.81 -0.02 15.74
CA ASP A 36 -4.87 0.90 16.20
C ASP A 36 -6.05 0.94 15.24
N GLY A 37 -5.82 0.56 13.98
CA GLY A 37 -6.81 0.61 12.92
C GLY A 37 -7.06 2.01 12.34
N LEU A 38 -8.10 2.12 11.51
CA LEU A 38 -8.45 3.39 10.88
C LEU A 38 -9.14 4.34 11.88
N SER A 39 -8.82 5.63 11.79
CA SER A 39 -9.61 6.66 12.48
C SER A 39 -11.10 6.56 12.12
N GLY A 40 -11.98 6.86 13.09
CA GLY A 40 -13.44 6.75 12.87
C GLY A 40 -13.93 7.59 11.68
N SER A 41 -13.33 8.76 11.45
CA SER A 41 -13.63 9.61 10.29
C SER A 41 -13.25 8.96 8.96
N LEU A 42 -12.11 8.27 8.88
CA LEU A 42 -11.70 7.59 7.65
C LEU A 42 -12.50 6.30 7.44
N ALA A 43 -12.72 5.53 8.51
CA ALA A 43 -13.52 4.32 8.45
C ALA A 43 -14.93 4.62 7.91
N ALA A 44 -15.56 5.72 8.34
CA ALA A 44 -16.89 6.12 7.87
C ALA A 44 -16.98 6.40 6.35
N LEU A 45 -15.85 6.66 5.68
CA LEU A 45 -15.79 6.94 4.23
C LEU A 45 -15.49 5.69 3.37
N LEU A 46 -15.16 4.56 4.00
CA LEU A 46 -14.73 3.33 3.34
C LEU A 46 -15.72 2.20 3.57
N ASP A 47 -15.92 1.36 2.56
CA ASP A 47 -16.66 0.11 2.72
C ASP A 47 -15.84 -0.92 3.53
N PRO A 48 -16.47 -1.97 4.10
CA PRO A 48 -15.76 -2.95 4.93
C PRO A 48 -14.56 -3.62 4.25
N PHE A 49 -14.64 -3.92 2.95
CA PHE A 49 -13.54 -4.52 2.19
C PHE A 49 -12.41 -3.54 1.93
N GLU A 50 -12.72 -2.26 1.73
CA GLU A 50 -11.70 -1.23 1.60
C GLU A 50 -10.94 -1.02 2.91
N ARG A 51 -11.62 -1.05 4.05
CA ARG A 51 -10.98 -0.97 5.37
C ARG A 51 -10.04 -2.13 5.61
N ASP A 52 -10.53 -3.35 5.38
CA ASP A 52 -9.75 -4.58 5.50
C ASP A 52 -8.52 -4.57 4.59
N ALA A 53 -8.69 -4.15 3.34
CA ALA A 53 -7.60 -4.07 2.38
C ALA A 53 -6.54 -3.03 2.75
N VAL A 54 -6.91 -1.90 3.37
CA VAL A 54 -5.93 -0.91 3.83
C VAL A 54 -5.10 -1.48 4.97
N LEU A 55 -5.74 -2.06 5.99
CA LEU A 55 -5.04 -2.60 7.16
C LEU A 55 -4.16 -3.80 6.79
N THR A 56 -4.68 -4.71 5.97
CA THR A 56 -3.91 -5.87 5.47
C THR A 56 -2.66 -5.43 4.72
N ARG A 57 -2.75 -4.39 3.88
CA ARG A 57 -1.60 -3.88 3.14
C ARG A 57 -0.62 -3.12 4.03
N ALA A 58 -1.11 -2.40 5.04
CA ALA A 58 -0.25 -1.71 6.00
C ALA A 58 0.58 -2.72 6.80
N ALA A 59 -0.05 -3.80 7.27
CA ALA A 59 0.63 -4.90 7.95
C ALA A 59 1.67 -5.56 7.04
N ALA A 60 1.29 -5.94 5.81
CA ALA A 60 2.21 -6.57 4.86
C ALA A 60 3.42 -5.68 4.52
N LEU A 61 3.21 -4.38 4.31
CA LEU A 61 4.30 -3.42 4.07
C LEU A 61 5.23 -3.28 5.28
N GLY A 62 4.68 -3.27 6.49
CA GLY A 62 5.45 -3.23 7.73
C GLY A 62 6.28 -4.49 7.97
N GLU A 63 5.72 -5.65 7.63
CA GLU A 63 6.41 -6.96 7.70
C GLU A 63 7.52 -7.08 6.65
N ASP A 64 7.24 -6.71 5.40
CA ASP A 64 8.20 -6.80 4.29
C ASP A 64 9.34 -5.78 4.45
N GLY A 65 9.03 -4.60 5.00
CA GLY A 65 10.01 -3.56 5.30
C GLY A 65 10.61 -2.85 4.08
N VAL A 66 10.10 -3.12 2.88
CA VAL A 66 10.62 -2.62 1.61
C VAL A 66 9.53 -2.07 0.70
N LEU A 67 9.91 -1.19 -0.23
CA LEU A 67 9.02 -0.68 -1.26
C LEU A 67 8.49 -1.82 -2.15
N PRO A 68 7.18 -1.88 -2.45
CA PRO A 68 6.62 -2.90 -3.32
C PRO A 68 7.27 -2.90 -4.70
N PHE A 69 7.47 -4.09 -5.23
CA PHE A 69 8.00 -4.32 -6.58
C PHE A 69 7.01 -5.15 -7.40
N ASP A 70 6.90 -4.89 -8.71
CA ASP A 70 6.11 -5.71 -9.64
C ASP A 70 7.00 -6.80 -10.26
N PRO A 71 6.89 -8.07 -9.82
CA PRO A 71 7.67 -9.15 -10.39
C PRO A 71 7.26 -9.49 -11.83
N THR A 72 6.13 -8.96 -12.32
CA THR A 72 5.64 -9.27 -13.67
C THR A 72 6.23 -8.39 -14.77
N GLY A 73 6.80 -7.22 -14.41
CA GLY A 73 7.35 -6.25 -15.38
C GLY A 73 6.33 -5.66 -16.35
N ARG A 74 5.03 -5.85 -16.10
CA ARG A 74 3.94 -5.48 -17.03
C ARG A 74 3.20 -4.21 -16.64
N ARG A 75 3.57 -3.59 -15.51
CA ARG A 75 2.88 -2.44 -14.94
C ARG A 75 3.66 -1.13 -15.14
N ILE A 76 4.21 -0.94 -16.34
CA ILE A 76 4.84 0.31 -16.78
C ILE A 76 3.77 1.21 -17.43
N PRO A 77 3.72 2.52 -17.12
CA PRO A 77 2.78 3.43 -17.78
C PRO A 77 3.03 3.49 -19.30
N TRP A 78 1.94 3.43 -20.06
CA TRP A 78 1.95 3.62 -21.51
C TRP A 78 1.95 5.12 -21.86
N PRO A 79 2.60 5.57 -22.94
CA PRO A 79 3.43 4.79 -23.87
C PRO A 79 4.79 4.45 -23.28
N LEU A 80 5.33 3.29 -23.67
CA LEU A 80 6.74 2.97 -23.45
C LEU A 80 7.55 3.94 -24.32
N LEU A 81 8.25 4.89 -23.70
CA LEU A 81 9.21 5.76 -24.39
C LEU A 81 10.42 4.95 -24.87
#